data_AF-A0A6B3N2E8-F1
#
_entry.id   AF-A0A6B3N2E8-F1
#
_cell.length_a   1.000
_cell.length_b   1.000
_cell.length_c   1.000
_cell.angle_alpha   90.00
_cell.angle_beta   90.00
_cell.angle_gamma   90.00
#
_symmetry.space_group_name_H-M   'P 1'
#
loop_
_entity.id
_entity.type
_entity.pdbx_description
1 polymer ?
#
loop_
_entity_poly.entity_id
_entity_poly.type
_entity_poly.pdbx_seq_one_letter_code
_entity_poly.pdbx_strand_id
1 'polypeptide(L)'
;MQNCNLEDFERCGLNQVTEKGVPGLEAVKGHSKLMVLGKPGSGKTTFLKYLAMQCIEGQFQANRVPLFITLKDFAETRSAPDLKTYISQSFTSCGISEALFRQGRTLILLDGLDEV
;
A
#
# COMPACT_ATOMS: atom_id res chain seq x y z
N MET A 1 8.80 -4.31 32.99
CA MET A 1 8.96 -3.70 31.65
C MET A 1 7.67 -2.95 31.36
N GLN A 2 7.74 -1.63 31.51
CA GLN A 2 6.61 -0.72 31.69
C GLN A 2 5.92 -0.37 30.36
N ASN A 3 4.59 -0.31 30.46
CA ASN A 3 3.61 0.37 29.60
C ASN A 3 4.16 1.13 28.39
N CYS A 4 3.98 0.56 27.20
CA CYS A 4 3.91 1.34 25.99
C CYS A 4 2.55 2.07 25.98
N ASN A 5 2.53 3.33 26.42
CA ASN A 5 1.36 4.20 26.23
C ASN A 5 1.08 4.32 24.74
N LEU A 6 -0.08 3.81 24.32
CA LEU A 6 -0.62 3.92 22.96
C LEU A 6 -1.16 5.33 22.64
N GLU A 7 -1.08 6.26 23.58
CA GLU A 7 -1.80 7.53 23.53
C GLU A 7 -1.10 8.66 22.75
N ASP A 8 0.20 8.58 22.49
CA ASP A 8 0.92 9.69 21.83
C ASP A 8 1.11 9.45 20.33
N PHE A 9 0.06 9.02 19.66
CA PHE A 9 -0.08 9.31 18.24
C PHE A 9 -1.01 10.52 18.14
N GLU A 10 -0.44 11.69 17.90
CA GLU A 10 -1.20 12.80 17.32
C GLU A 10 -1.70 12.35 15.94
N ARG A 11 -2.82 11.66 15.95
CA ARG A 11 -3.61 11.34 14.77
C ARG A 11 -4.27 12.65 14.34
N CYS A 12 -3.54 13.50 13.62
CA CYS A 12 -4.10 14.74 13.06
C CYS A 12 -5.42 14.41 12.32
N GLY A 13 -6.55 14.76 12.93
CA GLY A 13 -7.88 14.64 12.34
C GLY A 13 -8.63 13.30 12.47
N LEU A 14 -8.12 12.30 13.21
CA LEU A 14 -8.89 11.07 13.49
C LEU A 14 -9.22 11.00 14.99
N ASN A 15 -10.52 11.07 15.32
CA ASN A 15 -11.04 10.95 16.68
C ASN A 15 -10.45 9.72 17.41
N GLN A 16 -10.41 9.77 18.75
CA GLN A 16 -10.03 8.64 19.59
C GLN A 16 -10.79 7.38 19.15
N VAL A 17 -10.05 6.36 18.69
CA VAL A 17 -10.62 5.11 18.20
C VAL A 17 -11.22 4.38 19.39
N THR A 18 -12.55 4.42 19.51
CA THR A 18 -13.32 3.71 20.54
C THR A 18 -13.61 2.26 20.16
N GLU A 19 -13.30 1.86 18.93
CA GLU A 19 -13.56 0.52 18.41
C GLU A 19 -12.40 -0.46 18.65
N LYS A 20 -12.75 -1.73 18.82
CA LYS A 20 -11.79 -2.82 19.00
C LYS A 20 -10.91 -2.95 17.75
N GLY A 21 -9.59 -2.90 17.94
CA GLY A 21 -8.64 -3.08 16.85
C GLY A 21 -8.81 -4.42 16.14
N VAL A 22 -8.59 -4.42 14.83
CA VAL A 22 -8.56 -5.62 13.98
C VAL A 22 -7.14 -5.90 13.50
N PRO A 23 -6.75 -7.18 13.27
CA PRO A 23 -5.47 -7.49 12.64
C PRO A 23 -5.35 -6.83 11.27
N GLY A 24 -4.17 -6.30 10.93
CA GLY A 24 -3.94 -5.60 9.67
C GLY A 24 -4.28 -6.44 8.43
N LEU A 25 -4.00 -7.76 8.48
CA LEU A 25 -4.33 -8.68 7.40
C LEU A 25 -5.84 -8.88 7.21
N GLU A 26 -6.64 -8.75 8.27
CA GLU A 26 -8.09 -8.79 8.18
C GLU A 26 -8.64 -7.46 7.65
N ALA A 27 -8.07 -6.32 8.07
CA ALA A 27 -8.44 -5.00 7.57
C ALA A 27 -8.27 -4.91 6.03
N VAL A 28 -7.15 -5.38 5.49
CA VAL A 28 -6.90 -5.33 4.04
C VAL A 28 -7.78 -6.27 3.21
N LYS A 29 -8.42 -7.27 3.83
CA LYS A 29 -9.41 -8.14 3.15
C LYS A 29 -10.76 -7.43 3.01
N GLY A 30 -11.13 -6.59 3.98
CA GLY A 30 -12.43 -5.93 4.04
C GLY A 30 -12.56 -4.67 3.17
N HIS A 31 -11.45 -4.11 2.68
CA HIS A 31 -11.45 -2.83 1.98
C HIS A 31 -10.69 -2.89 0.65
N SER A 32 -11.28 -2.32 -0.40
CA SER A 32 -10.64 -2.21 -1.73
C SER A 32 -9.60 -1.09 -1.79
N LYS A 33 -9.68 -0.11 -0.87
CA LYS A 33 -8.75 1.01 -0.70
C LYS A 33 -8.52 1.21 0.79
N LEU A 34 -7.27 1.23 1.21
CA LEU A 34 -6.88 1.40 2.61
C LEU A 34 -5.63 2.27 2.67
N MET A 35 -5.58 3.17 3.65
CA MET A 35 -4.38 3.94 3.98
C MET A 35 -3.76 3.37 5.27
N VAL A 36 -2.45 3.12 5.26
CA VAL A 36 -1.71 2.61 6.42
C VAL A 36 -0.95 3.76 7.06
N LEU A 37 -1.39 4.18 8.26
CA LEU A 37 -0.78 5.27 9.01
C LEU A 37 0.01 4.71 10.21
N GLY A 38 1.13 5.35 10.53
CA GLY A 38 2.03 4.90 11.60
C GLY A 38 3.27 5.77 11.70
N LYS A 39 3.93 5.73 12.86
CA LYS A 39 5.14 6.50 13.16
C LYS A 39 6.27 6.11 12.20
N PRO A 40 7.29 6.96 12.02
CA PRO A 40 8.53 6.52 11.40
C PRO A 40 9.04 5.23 12.05
N GLY A 41 9.48 4.26 11.24
CA GLY A 41 9.93 2.95 11.73
C GLY A 41 8.84 1.98 12.18
N SER A 42 7.54 2.31 12.08
CA SER A 42 6.45 1.41 12.49
C SER A 42 6.22 0.19 11.57
N GLY A 43 7.07 0.00 10.55
CA GLY A 43 7.00 -1.14 9.63
C GLY A 43 6.00 -1.01 8.48
N LYS A 44 5.53 0.20 8.11
CA LYS A 44 4.56 0.41 7.03
C LYS A 44 5.02 -0.19 5.69
N THR A 45 6.21 0.17 5.24
CA THR A 45 6.84 -0.39 4.03
C THR A 45 6.98 -1.92 4.12
N THR A 46 7.39 -2.44 5.28
CA THR A 46 7.52 -3.88 5.52
C THR A 46 6.16 -4.58 5.39
N PHE A 47 5.09 -3.99 5.93
CA PHE A 47 3.75 -4.51 5.82
C PHE A 47 3.27 -4.53 4.37
N LEU A 48 3.48 -3.45 3.60
CA LEU A 48 3.14 -3.43 2.17
C LEU A 48 3.93 -4.50 1.38
N LYS A 49 5.24 -4.64 1.61
CA LYS A 49 6.06 -5.70 0.99
C LYS A 49 5.57 -7.09 1.38
N TYR A 50 5.18 -7.29 2.63
CA TYR A 50 4.58 -8.53 3.10
C TYR A 50 3.29 -8.86 2.33
N LEU A 51 2.39 -7.90 2.12
CA LEU A 51 1.18 -8.10 1.31
C LEU A 51 1.51 -8.48 -0.15
N ALA A 52 2.54 -7.87 -0.74
CA ALA A 52 3.01 -8.23 -2.08
C ALA A 52 3.49 -9.69 -2.12
N MET A 53 4.31 -10.12 -1.15
CA MET A 53 4.79 -11.51 -1.06
C MET A 53 3.63 -12.49 -0.87
N GLN A 54 2.69 -12.21 0.03
CA GLN A 54 1.50 -13.04 0.22
C GLN A 54 0.64 -13.13 -1.05
N CYS A 55 0.62 -12.07 -1.87
CA CYS A 55 -0.05 -12.07 -3.17
C CYS A 55 0.65 -12.97 -4.18
N ILE A 56 1.98 -12.93 -4.24
CA ILE A 56 2.79 -13.80 -5.11
C ILE A 56 2.65 -15.27 -4.70
N GLU A 57 2.60 -15.55 -3.40
CA GLU A 57 2.43 -16.90 -2.82
C GLU A 57 0.99 -17.42 -2.90
N GLY A 58 0.05 -16.64 -3.42
CA GLY A 58 -1.37 -17.01 -3.50
C GLY A 58 -2.11 -17.05 -2.17
N GLN A 59 -1.54 -16.50 -1.10
CA GLN A 59 -2.15 -16.46 0.24
C GLN A 59 -3.07 -15.25 0.46
N PHE A 60 -2.90 -14.19 -0.33
CA PHE A 60 -3.72 -12.98 -0.27
C PHE A 60 -4.01 -12.46 -1.67
N GLN A 61 -5.27 -12.15 -2.01
CA GLN A 61 -5.62 -11.63 -3.35
C GLN A 61 -5.02 -12.45 -4.51
N ALA A 62 -5.02 -13.78 -4.38
CA ALA A 62 -4.29 -14.73 -5.26
C ALA A 62 -4.52 -14.58 -6.77
N ASN A 63 -5.65 -13.97 -7.16
CA ASN A 63 -6.00 -13.73 -8.57
C ASN A 63 -5.50 -12.36 -9.10
N ARG A 64 -4.62 -11.67 -8.35
CA ARG A 64 -4.08 -10.37 -8.69
C ARG A 64 -2.56 -10.40 -8.79
N VAL A 65 -2.02 -9.50 -9.60
CA VAL A 65 -0.59 -9.23 -9.68
C VAL A 65 -0.28 -8.02 -8.78
N PRO A 66 0.63 -8.13 -7.80
CA PRO A 66 1.01 -6.98 -6.99
C PRO A 66 1.92 -6.03 -7.78
N LEU A 67 1.62 -4.74 -7.72
CA LEU A 67 2.44 -3.66 -8.25
C LEU A 67 2.82 -2.75 -7.08
N PHE A 68 4.08 -2.84 -6.67
CA PHE A 68 4.65 -2.01 -5.61
C PHE A 68 5.32 -0.79 -6.21
N ILE A 69 4.91 0.40 -5.78
CA ILE A 69 5.40 1.68 -6.28
C ILE A 69 5.87 2.50 -5.09
N THR A 70 7.13 2.90 -5.10
CA THR A 70 7.56 3.99 -4.21
C THR A 70 7.08 5.31 -4.82
N LEU A 71 6.45 6.15 -4.01
CA LEU A 71 5.96 7.44 -4.48
C LEU A 71 7.12 8.39 -4.80
N LYS A 72 8.28 8.18 -4.17
CA LYS A 72 9.52 8.86 -4.52
C LYS A 72 9.94 8.60 -5.98
N ASP A 73 10.02 7.34 -6.41
CA ASP A 73 10.40 7.01 -7.80
C ASP A 73 9.39 7.59 -8.80
N PHE A 74 8.10 7.57 -8.44
CA PHE A 74 7.05 8.21 -9.22
C PHE A 74 7.27 9.73 -9.33
N ALA A 75 7.51 10.43 -8.21
CA ALA A 75 7.71 11.87 -8.16
C ALA A 75 8.98 12.32 -8.91
N GLU A 76 10.04 11.52 -8.89
CA GLU A 76 11.31 11.80 -9.58
C GLU A 76 11.27 11.48 -11.09
N THR A 77 10.13 10.98 -11.62
CA THR A 77 10.00 10.64 -13.03
C THR A 77 9.97 11.88 -13.92
N ARG A 78 10.97 12.00 -14.81
CA ARG A 78 11.20 13.20 -15.66
C ARG A 78 10.02 13.63 -16.53
N SER A 79 9.23 12.68 -17.05
CA SER A 79 8.07 12.98 -17.89
C SER A 79 6.87 13.53 -17.10
N ALA A 80 6.96 13.56 -15.77
CA ALA A 80 5.90 13.95 -14.85
C ALA A 80 4.51 13.35 -15.23
N PRO A 81 4.43 12.02 -15.46
CA PRO A 81 3.17 11.40 -15.83
C PRO A 81 2.18 11.48 -14.66
N ASP A 82 0.88 11.47 -14.96
CA ASP A 82 -0.09 11.16 -13.91
C ASP A 82 0.11 9.71 -13.41
N LEU A 83 -0.37 9.42 -12.20
CA LEU A 83 -0.17 8.10 -11.57
C LEU A 83 -0.70 6.94 -12.43
N LYS A 84 -1.80 7.15 -13.16
CA LYS A 84 -2.40 6.13 -14.02
C LYS A 84 -1.48 5.82 -15.21
N THR A 85 -0.91 6.84 -15.80
CA THR A 85 0.05 6.76 -16.91
C THR A 85 1.34 6.10 -16.43
N TYR A 86 1.85 6.47 -15.26
CA TYR A 86 3.00 5.83 -14.64
C TYR A 86 2.78 4.32 -14.44
N ILE A 87 1.64 3.93 -13.85
CA ILE A 87 1.27 2.52 -13.67
C ILE A 87 1.23 1.77 -15.01
N SER A 88 0.61 2.37 -16.03
CA SER A 88 0.49 1.75 -17.36
C SER A 88 1.86 1.56 -18.03
N GLN A 89 2.76 2.53 -17.86
CA GLN A 89 4.15 2.44 -18.32
C GLN A 89 4.93 1.35 -17.58
N SER A 90 4.74 1.19 -16.25
CA SER A 90 5.36 0.12 -15.47
C SER A 90 4.92 -1.27 -15.93
N PHE A 91 3.66 -1.44 -16.33
CA PHE A 91 3.19 -2.71 -16.91
C PHE A 91 3.86 -2.99 -18.25
N THR A 92 3.91 -1.98 -19.12
CA THR A 92 4.49 -2.10 -20.46
C THR A 92 5.99 -2.44 -20.39
N SER A 93 6.75 -1.79 -19.50
CA SER A 93 8.19 -2.05 -19.33
C SER A 93 8.49 -3.47 -18.82
N CYS A 94 7.58 -4.05 -18.05
CA CYS A 94 7.69 -5.43 -17.57
C CYS A 94 7.14 -6.48 -18.56
N GLY A 95 6.69 -6.08 -19.75
CA GLY A 95 6.05 -6.99 -20.72
C GLY A 95 4.69 -7.52 -20.25
N ILE A 96 4.06 -6.86 -19.28
CA ILE A 96 2.78 -7.25 -18.70
C ILE A 96 1.65 -6.52 -19.42
N SER A 97 0.58 -7.24 -19.73
CA SER A 97 -0.58 -6.66 -20.42
C SER A 97 -1.31 -5.62 -19.56
N GLU A 98 -1.51 -4.42 -20.10
CA GLU A 98 -2.42 -3.40 -19.53
C GLU A 98 -3.84 -3.93 -19.28
N ALA A 99 -4.25 -5.00 -19.96
CA ALA A 99 -5.53 -5.64 -19.74
C ALA A 99 -5.72 -6.07 -18.27
N LEU A 100 -4.65 -6.49 -17.59
CA LEU A 100 -4.72 -6.85 -16.17
C LEU A 100 -5.12 -5.67 -15.29
N PHE A 101 -4.54 -4.49 -15.54
CA PHE A 101 -4.89 -3.26 -14.84
C PHE A 101 -6.35 -2.86 -15.13
N ARG A 102 -6.78 -2.90 -16.39
CA ARG A 102 -8.16 -2.56 -16.79
C ARG A 102 -9.20 -3.54 -16.25
N GLN A 103 -8.84 -4.81 -16.05
CA GLN A 103 -9.70 -5.85 -15.48
C GLN A 103 -9.72 -5.86 -13.95
N GLY A 104 -9.00 -4.96 -13.28
CA GLY A 104 -8.91 -4.92 -11.82
C GLY A 104 -8.14 -6.12 -11.22
N ARG A 105 -7.28 -6.77 -12.01
CA ARG A 105 -6.44 -7.92 -11.59
C ARG A 105 -5.08 -7.47 -11.05
N THR A 106 -5.04 -6.28 -10.45
CA THR A 106 -3.82 -5.69 -9.89
C THR A 106 -4.06 -5.33 -8.43
N LEU A 107 -3.08 -5.65 -7.58
CA LEU A 107 -2.99 -5.13 -6.22
C LEU A 107 -1.96 -4.00 -6.22
N ILE A 108 -2.42 -2.75 -6.16
CA ILE A 108 -1.54 -1.57 -6.20
C ILE A 108 -1.14 -1.22 -4.77
N LEU A 109 0.15 -1.14 -4.52
CA LEU A 109 0.73 -0.80 -3.22
C LEU A 109 1.59 0.44 -3.40
N LEU A 110 1.20 1.53 -2.76
CA LEU A 110 1.88 2.82 -2.83
C LEU A 110 2.60 3.06 -1.50
N ASP A 111 3.91 3.28 -1.56
CA ASP A 111 4.77 3.46 -0.38
C ASP A 111 5.38 4.86 -0.33
N GLY A 112 5.53 5.42 0.87
CA GLY A 112 6.14 6.74 1.10
C GLY A 112 5.24 7.94 0.79
N LEU A 113 3.94 7.87 1.11
CA LEU A 113 3.01 8.99 0.88
C LEU A 113 3.34 10.25 1.70
N ASP A 114 3.99 10.07 2.83
CA ASP A 114 4.47 11.12 3.72
C ASP A 114 5.77 11.80 3.24
N GLU A 115 6.42 11.25 2.21
CA GLU A 115 7.72 11.68 1.71
C GLU A 115 7.65 12.43 0.37
N VAL A 116 6.44 12.66 -0.17
CA VAL A 116 6.19 13.29 -1.48
C VAL A 116 5.28 14.51 -1.41
#